data_AF-A0A354BH61-F1
#
_entry.id   AF-A0A354BH61-F1
#
_cell.length_a   1.000
_cell.length_b   1.000
_cell.length_c   1.000
_cell.angle_alpha   90.00
_cell.angle_beta   90.00
_cell.angle_gamma   90.00
#
_symmetry.space_group_name_H-M   'P 1'
#
loop_
_entity.id
_entity.type
_entity.pdbx_description
1 polymer ?
#
loop_
_entity_poly.entity_id
_entity_poly.type
_entity_poly.pdbx_seq_one_letter_code
_entity_poly.pdbx_strand_id
1 'polypeptide(L)'
;MDIAKTALFTAQQGLTVTGHNIGNVNTPGFSRQQVILTPERPADGSPGQVGTGVRIAEIRRAVDVFLNREVMESHEDLGQFTVLRDELKRLESLFGDARGHGLSGKLNDFFKALQDATTTP
;
A
#
# COMPACT_ATOMS: atom_id res chain seq x y z
N MET A 1 11.22 -9.45 -44.34
CA MET A 1 9.84 -9.39 -43.78
C MET A 1 9.76 -10.44 -42.67
N ASP A 2 9.81 -10.02 -41.41
CA ASP A 2 10.02 -10.91 -40.25
C ASP A 2 8.75 -11.06 -39.38
N ILE A 3 7.55 -10.92 -39.95
CA ILE A 3 6.27 -11.01 -39.21
C ILE A 3 6.17 -12.34 -38.44
N ALA A 4 6.47 -13.45 -39.12
CA ALA A 4 6.45 -14.79 -38.53
C ALA A 4 7.45 -14.93 -37.38
N LYS A 5 8.63 -14.31 -37.51
CA LYS A 5 9.67 -14.32 -36.47
C LYS A 5 9.24 -13.50 -35.25
N THR A 6 8.67 -12.32 -35.46
CA THR A 6 8.14 -11.50 -34.36
C THR A 6 6.95 -12.15 -33.67
N ALA A 7 6.07 -12.81 -34.42
CA ALA A 7 4.95 -13.57 -33.85
C ALA A 7 5.44 -14.75 -33.01
N LEU A 8 6.42 -15.51 -33.50
CA LEU A 8 7.00 -16.63 -32.76
C LEU A 8 7.71 -16.16 -31.49
N PHE A 9 8.49 -15.08 -31.58
CA PHE A 9 9.19 -14.51 -30.44
C PHE A 9 8.23 -13.99 -29.36
N THR A 10 7.20 -13.24 -29.75
CA THR A 10 6.20 -12.73 -28.82
C THR A 10 5.39 -13.86 -28.18
N ALA A 11 5.06 -14.91 -28.93
CA ALA A 11 4.41 -16.11 -28.39
C ALA A 11 5.31 -16.85 -27.39
N GLN A 12 6.59 -17.05 -27.71
CA GLN A 12 7.56 -17.69 -26.81
C GLN A 12 7.68 -16.92 -25.49
N GLN A 13 7.82 -15.60 -25.55
CA GLN A 13 7.89 -14.76 -24.35
C GLN A 13 6.57 -14.79 -23.55
N GLY A 14 5.42 -14.85 -24.23
CA GLY A 14 4.12 -15.06 -23.59
C GLY A 14 4.03 -16.37 -22.81
N LEU A 15 4.59 -17.45 -23.36
CA LEU A 15 4.70 -18.74 -22.66
C LEU A 15 5.65 -18.63 -21.46
N THR A 16 6.78 -17.93 -21.58
CA THR A 16 7.70 -17.70 -20.46
C THR A 16 7.01 -16.99 -19.29
N VAL A 17 6.24 -15.94 -19.56
CA VAL A 17 5.48 -15.21 -18.53
C VAL A 17 4.38 -16.09 -17.92
N THR A 18 3.74 -16.92 -18.74
CA THR A 18 2.77 -17.91 -18.25
C THR A 18 3.41 -18.93 -17.33
N GLY A 19 4.58 -19.46 -17.70
CA GLY A 19 5.37 -20.37 -16.85
C GLY A 19 5.81 -19.72 -15.55
N HIS A 20 6.26 -18.46 -15.59
CA HIS A 20 6.59 -17.69 -14.39
C HIS A 20 5.38 -17.57 -13.46
N ASN A 21 4.20 -17.24 -13.99
CA ASN A 21 2.98 -17.12 -13.21
C ASN A 21 2.58 -18.43 -12.56
N ILE A 22 2.64 -19.54 -13.31
CA ILE A 22 2.30 -20.88 -12.78
C ILE A 22 3.28 -21.27 -11.68
N GLY A 23 4.58 -21.06 -11.90
CA GLY A 23 5.62 -21.41 -10.92
C GLY A 23 5.53 -20.62 -9.61
N ASN A 24 4.94 -19.43 -9.63
CA ASN A 24 4.81 -18.56 -8.46
C ASN A 24 3.38 -18.40 -7.95
N VAL A 25 2.42 -19.18 -8.46
CA VAL A 25 1.00 -19.04 -8.09
C VAL A 25 0.75 -19.22 -6.59
N ASN A 26 1.57 -20.04 -5.93
CA ASN A 26 1.47 -20.32 -4.49
C ASN A 26 2.44 -19.48 -3.64
N THR A 27 3.18 -18.54 -4.25
CA THR A 27 4.12 -17.68 -3.53
C THR A 27 3.35 -16.50 -2.91
N PRO A 28 3.33 -16.35 -1.57
CA PRO A 28 2.65 -15.22 -0.93
C PRO A 28 3.15 -13.88 -1.44
N GLY A 29 2.24 -12.95 -1.73
CA GLY A 29 2.57 -11.62 -2.27
C GLY A 29 2.96 -11.60 -3.75
N PHE A 30 2.93 -12.75 -4.44
CA PHE A 30 3.11 -12.77 -5.89
C PHE A 30 1.93 -12.10 -6.59
N SER A 31 2.25 -11.27 -7.58
CA SER A 31 1.25 -10.67 -8.47
C SER A 31 1.50 -11.15 -9.89
N ARG A 32 0.45 -11.70 -10.48
CA ARG A 32 0.46 -12.25 -11.83
C ARG A 32 0.93 -11.21 -12.83
N GLN A 33 1.79 -11.61 -13.76
CA GLN A 33 2.23 -10.77 -14.87
C GLN A 33 1.37 -11.02 -16.12
N GLN A 34 1.04 -9.95 -16.84
CA GLN A 34 0.29 -9.97 -18.09
C GLN A 34 1.13 -9.33 -19.20
N VAL A 35 1.30 -10.05 -20.31
CA VAL A 35 1.93 -9.54 -21.52
C VAL A 35 0.93 -8.69 -22.30
N ILE A 36 1.33 -7.47 -22.65
CA ILE A 36 0.58 -6.55 -23.49
C ILE A 36 1.24 -6.50 -24.86
N LEU A 37 0.50 -6.88 -25.89
CA LEU A 37 0.95 -6.86 -27.27
C LEU A 37 0.44 -5.60 -27.97
N THR A 38 1.26 -5.04 -28.83
CA THR A 38 0.89 -3.90 -29.69
C THR A 38 1.33 -4.18 -31.12
N PRO A 39 0.56 -3.74 -32.14
CA PRO A 39 1.00 -3.83 -33.52
C PRO A 39 2.29 -3.04 -33.73
N GLU A 40 3.20 -3.59 -34.52
CA GLU A 40 4.38 -2.87 -34.98
C GLU A 40 3.99 -1.85 -36.06
N ARG A 41 4.80 -0.80 -36.23
CA ARG A 41 4.48 0.27 -37.19
C ARG A 41 4.36 -0.31 -38.61
N PRO A 42 3.22 -0.14 -39.30
CA PRO A 42 3.05 -0.64 -40.66
C PRO A 42 4.12 -0.07 -41.59
N ALA A 43 4.56 -0.88 -42.55
CA ALA A 43 5.43 -0.44 -43.61
C ALA A 43 4.58 0.17 -44.73
N ASP A 44 4.98 1.34 -45.22
CA ASP A 44 4.33 1.95 -46.38
C ASP A 44 4.69 1.15 -47.64
N GLY A 45 3.67 0.69 -48.36
CA GLY A 45 3.79 -0.08 -49.60
C GLY A 45 2.81 0.40 -50.67
N SER A 46 2.85 -0.23 -51.85
CA SER A 46 1.89 0.01 -52.93
C SER A 46 1.19 -1.30 -53.30
N PRO A 47 -0.15 -1.38 -53.28
CA PRO A 47 -1.10 -0.33 -52.90
C PRO A 47 -1.42 -0.36 -51.40
N GLY A 48 -0.86 0.56 -50.60
CA GLY A 48 -1.23 0.78 -49.20
C GLY A 48 -0.26 0.26 -48.14
N GLN A 49 -0.64 0.39 -46.87
CA GLN A 49 0.19 -0.02 -45.74
C GLN A 49 0.12 -1.54 -45.51
N VAL A 50 1.29 -2.15 -45.29
CA VAL A 50 1.43 -3.57 -44.94
C VAL A 50 1.77 -3.67 -43.45
N GLY A 51 0.96 -4.43 -42.71
CA GLY A 51 1.23 -4.70 -41.29
C GLY A 51 2.55 -5.45 -41.10
N THR A 52 3.36 -5.01 -40.14
CA THR A 52 4.71 -5.54 -39.88
C THR A 52 4.78 -6.50 -38.69
N GLY A 53 3.62 -6.89 -38.15
CA GLY A 53 3.49 -7.86 -37.07
C GLY A 53 3.14 -7.23 -35.73
N VAL A 54 3.49 -7.91 -34.65
CA VAL A 54 3.23 -7.49 -33.27
C VAL A 54 4.50 -7.54 -32.44
N ARG A 55 4.60 -6.67 -31.45
CA ARG A 55 5.65 -6.68 -30.44
C ARG A 55 5.05 -6.65 -29.04
N ILE A 56 5.86 -6.98 -28.04
CA ILE A 56 5.50 -6.78 -26.64
C ILE A 56 5.68 -5.31 -26.31
N ALA A 57 4.60 -4.64 -25.93
CA ALA A 57 4.62 -3.27 -25.45
C ALA A 57 5.10 -3.21 -23.99
N GLU A 58 4.56 -4.10 -23.17
CA GLU A 58 4.78 -4.10 -21.72
C GLU A 58 4.48 -5.48 -21.13
N ILE A 59 5.15 -5.81 -20.02
CA ILE A 59 4.73 -6.88 -19.12
C ILE A 59 4.27 -6.19 -17.83
N ARG A 60 2.94 -6.06 -17.67
CA ARG A 60 2.36 -5.38 -16.51
C ARG A 60 2.01 -6.37 -15.41
N ARG A 61 2.00 -5.92 -14.16
CA ARG A 61 1.48 -6.71 -13.04
C ARG A 61 -0.03 -6.54 -12.96
N ALA A 62 -0.76 -7.65 -12.94
CA ALA A 62 -2.17 -7.68 -12.59
C ALA A 62 -2.26 -7.50 -11.07
N VAL A 63 -2.44 -6.26 -10.66
CA VAL A 63 -2.80 -5.86 -9.31
C VAL A 63 -4.24 -5.38 -9.38
N ASP A 64 -5.08 -5.83 -8.46
CA ASP A 64 -6.42 -5.27 -8.31
C ASP A 64 -6.28 -3.88 -7.70
N VAL A 65 -6.49 -2.85 -8.53
CA VAL A 65 -6.34 -1.44 -8.13
C VAL A 65 -7.36 -1.06 -7.05
N PHE A 66 -8.55 -1.68 -7.07
CA PHE A 66 -9.58 -1.44 -6.05
C PHE A 66 -9.14 -2.04 -4.72
N LEU A 67 -8.71 -3.30 -4.71
CA LEU A 67 -8.23 -3.95 -3.49
C LEU A 67 -7.00 -3.22 -2.91
N ASN A 68 -6.07 -2.79 -3.76
CA ASN A 68 -4.89 -2.05 -3.31
C ASN A 68 -5.28 -0.70 -2.68
N ARG A 69 -6.31 -0.04 -3.23
CA ARG A 69 -6.86 1.19 -2.66
C ARG A 69 -7.51 0.94 -1.31
N GLU A 70 -8.33 -0.10 -1.19
CA GLU A 70 -9.00 -0.47 0.07
C GLU A 70 -7.99 -0.81 1.17
N VAL A 71 -6.92 -1.54 0.83
CA VAL A 71 -5.82 -1.83 1.75
C VAL A 71 -5.11 -0.54 2.18
N MET A 72 -4.90 0.40 1.25
CA MET A 72 -4.25 1.68 1.56
C MET A 72 -5.11 2.53 2.50
N GLU A 73 -6.41 2.66 2.22
CA GLU A 73 -7.39 3.39 3.06
C GLU A 73 -7.46 2.77 4.46
N SER A 74 -7.53 1.43 4.57
CA SER A 74 -7.52 0.76 5.87
C SER A 74 -6.24 0.98 6.68
N HIS A 75 -5.08 1.07 6.04
CA HIS A 75 -3.82 1.39 6.72
C HIS A 75 -3.76 2.84 7.19
N GLU A 76 -4.34 3.78 6.43
CA GLU A 76 -4.45 5.18 6.82
C GLU A 76 -5.29 5.32 8.10
N ASP A 77 -6.48 4.72 8.12
CA ASP A 77 -7.36 4.68 9.29
C ASP A 77 -6.67 4.06 10.51
N LEU A 78 -6.00 2.91 10.31
CA LEU A 78 -5.24 2.25 11.36
C LEU A 78 -4.14 3.16 11.92
N GLY A 79 -3.42 3.88 11.05
CA GLY A 79 -2.41 4.85 11.45
C GLY A 79 -3.00 5.98 12.29
N GLN A 80 -4.12 6.56 11.83
CA GLN A 80 -4.83 7.61 12.55
C GLN A 80 -5.27 7.16 13.94
N PHE A 81 -5.92 5.99 14.04
CA PHE A 81 -6.38 5.47 15.33
C PHE A 81 -5.22 5.05 16.24
N THR A 82 -4.10 4.59 15.68
CA THR A 82 -2.89 4.26 16.44
C THR A 82 -2.32 5.51 17.11
N VAL A 83 -2.16 6.60 16.35
CA VAL A 83 -1.67 7.88 16.90
C VAL A 83 -2.64 8.43 17.94
N LEU A 84 -3.94 8.43 17.65
CA LEU A 84 -4.96 8.88 18.59
C LEU A 84 -4.91 8.10 19.90
N ARG A 85 -4.85 6.76 19.82
CA ARG A 85 -4.73 5.89 20.99
C ARG A 85 -3.49 6.20 21.80
N ASP A 86 -2.35 6.41 21.14
CA ASP A 86 -1.08 6.65 21.83
C ASP A 86 -1.08 7.99 22.56
N GLU A 87 -1.66 9.03 21.96
CA GLU A 87 -1.83 10.33 22.61
C GLU A 87 -2.85 10.28 23.76
N LEU A 88 -3.97 9.56 23.57
CA LEU A 88 -4.92 9.33 24.67
C LEU A 88 -4.29 8.60 25.84
N LYS A 89 -3.45 7.58 25.59
CA LYS A 89 -2.70 6.90 26.65
C LYS A 89 -1.72 7.82 27.37
N ARG A 90 -1.07 8.76 26.66
CA ARG A 90 -0.22 9.79 27.31
C ARG A 90 -1.06 10.68 28.22
N LEU A 91 -2.23 11.13 27.76
CA LEU A 91 -3.15 11.94 28.56
C LEU A 91 -3.66 11.15 29.78
N GLU A 92 -4.07 9.90 29.60
CA GLU A 92 -4.45 9.00 30.70
C GLU A 92 -3.33 8.86 31.73
N SER A 93 -2.07 8.79 31.30
CA SER A 93 -0.94 8.77 32.25
C SER A 93 -0.77 10.08 33.03
N LEU A 94 -1.18 11.22 32.48
CA LEU A 94 -1.10 12.53 33.15
C LEU A 94 -2.27 12.76 34.13
N PHE A 95 -3.48 12.35 33.74
CA PHE A 95 -4.69 12.50 34.54
C PHE A 95 -4.93 11.35 35.51
N GLY A 96 -4.55 10.14 35.11
CA GLY A 96 -4.94 8.86 35.69
C GLY A 96 -3.80 8.11 36.38
N ASP A 97 -2.80 8.80 36.93
CA ASP A 97 -2.04 8.15 38.00
C ASP A 97 -2.94 8.00 39.23
N ALA A 98 -3.68 6.88 39.24
CA ALA A 98 -4.55 6.42 40.32
C ALA A 98 -3.78 6.19 41.65
N ARG A 99 -2.45 6.38 41.66
CA ARG A 99 -1.62 6.38 42.86
C ARG A 99 -1.51 7.75 43.52
N GLY A 100 -2.12 8.79 42.94
CA GLY A 100 -2.20 10.11 43.56
C GLY A 100 -1.06 11.07 43.20
N HIS A 101 -0.24 10.80 42.17
CA HIS A 101 0.78 11.75 41.70
C HIS A 101 0.40 12.50 40.42
N GLY A 102 -0.76 12.19 39.82
CA GLY A 102 -1.36 12.93 38.70
C GLY A 102 -1.90 14.30 39.13
N LEU A 103 -2.40 15.09 38.17
CA LEU A 103 -2.89 16.45 38.40
C LEU A 103 -3.88 16.57 39.58
N SER A 104 -4.80 15.60 39.72
CA SER A 104 -5.77 15.54 40.83
C SER A 104 -5.10 15.38 42.20
N GLY A 105 -4.02 14.61 42.29
CA GLY A 105 -3.26 14.46 43.53
C GLY A 105 -2.55 15.75 43.93
N LYS A 106 -1.91 16.42 42.97
CA LYS A 106 -1.28 17.74 43.18
C LYS A 106 -2.29 18.82 43.57
N LEU A 107 -3.50 18.81 43.00
CA LEU A 107 -4.57 19.72 43.39
C LEU A 107 -5.05 19.43 44.82
N ASN A 108 -5.19 18.16 45.20
CA ASN A 108 -5.55 17.79 46.57
C ASN A 108 -4.48 18.23 47.58
N ASP A 109 -3.19 18.05 47.26
CA ASP A 109 -2.08 18.51 48.11
C ASP A 109 -2.05 20.04 48.24
N PHE A 110 -2.34 20.78 47.15
CA PHE A 110 -2.48 22.24 47.20
C PHE A 110 -3.61 22.69 48.14
N PHE A 111 -4.80 22.10 48.01
CA PHE A 111 -5.93 22.46 48.87
C PHE A 111 -5.70 22.07 50.33
N LYS A 112 -5.00 20.94 50.60
CA LYS A 112 -4.56 20.58 51.95
C LYS A 112 -3.58 21.60 52.53
N ALA A 113 -2.55 21.98 51.77
CA ALA A 113 -1.58 22.98 52.22
C ALA A 113 -2.24 24.34 52.51
N LEU A 114 -3.22 24.74 51.70
CA LEU A 114 -4.00 25.95 51.94
C LEU A 114 -4.85 25.82 53.22
N GLN A 115 -5.49 24.68 53.43
CA GLN A 115 -6.28 24.42 54.63
C GLN A 115 -5.41 24.43 55.89
N ASP A 116 -4.25 23.78 55.86
CA ASP A 116 -3.28 23.76 56.97
C ASP A 116 -2.74 25.16 57.30
N ALA A 117 -2.46 25.99 56.28
CA ALA A 117 -2.07 27.39 56.49
C ALA A 117 -3.19 28.27 57.08
N THR A 118 -4.45 27.82 56.99
CA THR A 118 -5.60 28.56 57.55
C THR A 118 -5.98 28.05 58.94
N THR A 119 -5.68 26.78 59.26
CA THR A 119 -6.00 26.14 60.56
C THR A 119 -4.86 26.19 61.56
N THR A 120 -3.64 26.47 61.12
CA THR A 120 -2.48 26.83 61.96
C THR A 120 -2.13 28.29 61.69
N PRO A 121 -2.54 29.25 62.55
CA PRO A 121 -2.23 30.66 62.35
C PRO A 121 -0.73 30.97 62.48
#